data_AF-A0A3M1UPZ2-F1
#
_entry.id   AF-A0A3M1UPZ2-F1
#
_cell.length_a   1.000
_cell.length_b   1.000
_cell.length_c   1.000
_cell.angle_alpha   90.00
_cell.angle_beta   90.00
_cell.angle_gamma   90.00
#
_symmetry.space_group_name_H-M   'P 1'
#
loop_
_entity.id
_entity.type
_entity.pdbx_description
1 polymer ?
#
loop_
_entity_poly.entity_id
_entity_poly.type
_entity_poly.pdbx_seq_one_letter_code
_entity_poly.pdbx_strand_id
1 'polypeptide(L)'
;QAIIPDLEAAASVLPTSQSDYGRPTKQAAEFLLAKAVLTRGWLTNSQADFARAQTLMEGVINNYGHRLLDNWGDLWDIDNQVNDEVIWSVQNTTDLILNASLGSSGNRFHLYFLMEYDKLPGMTRDTENGRPWKRARPTRWAEALYNDDPAVEQTLGTRADVRYEQGYKHVWLANNPGTYTVGDAAGTREIVIANKGDTALFLPHRSVTNEFRLSKQYRIYTPDEYNEKIYPTLNKFIDPRRDNRQRTQGSRDFIIARLGDAYLIAAEAALMAGNKAKATEYVNVIRQRAARPGREADMMVTEDQVDIDFILDERARELAGEMHRWFDLARTRKLVERVRKYNPQAAPNIQDHHILRPIPQTQIDAVNGNYKQNPGY
;
A
#
# COMPACT_ATOMS: atom_id res chain seq x y z
N GLN A 1 22.18 22.38 -1.75
CA GLN A 1 20.88 22.70 -1.12
C GLN A 1 19.87 23.10 -2.20
N ALA A 2 19.56 22.23 -3.18
CA ALA A 2 18.66 22.61 -4.29
C ALA A 2 17.19 22.19 -4.05
N ILE A 3 16.96 21.00 -3.49
CA ILE A 3 15.62 20.40 -3.38
C ILE A 3 14.62 21.25 -2.58
N ILE A 4 14.99 21.69 -1.38
CA ILE A 4 14.08 22.46 -0.51
C ILE A 4 13.77 23.84 -1.10
N PRO A 5 14.77 24.65 -1.53
CA PRO A 5 14.50 25.92 -2.20
C PRO A 5 13.64 25.81 -3.46
N ASP A 6 13.83 24.78 -4.29
CA ASP A 6 13.01 24.58 -5.48
C ASP A 6 11.54 24.30 -5.11
N LEU A 7 11.30 23.48 -4.09
CA LEU A 7 9.95 23.17 -3.59
C LEU A 7 9.29 24.37 -2.91
N GLU A 8 10.05 25.19 -2.18
CA GLU A 8 9.59 26.46 -1.62
C GLU A 8 9.18 27.43 -2.73
N ALA A 9 10.02 27.59 -3.76
CA ALA A 9 9.72 28.42 -4.92
C ALA A 9 8.45 27.93 -5.62
N ALA A 10 8.33 26.62 -5.85
CA ALA A 10 7.14 26.03 -6.45
C ALA A 10 5.87 26.29 -5.62
N ALA A 11 5.90 26.05 -4.31
CA ALA A 11 4.76 26.32 -3.42
C ALA A 11 4.36 27.80 -3.37
N SER A 12 5.29 28.72 -3.65
CA SER A 12 5.01 30.17 -3.68
C SER A 12 4.29 30.65 -4.95
N VAL A 13 4.42 29.92 -6.06
CA VAL A 13 3.89 30.35 -7.37
C VAL A 13 2.80 29.44 -7.95
N LEU A 14 2.74 28.18 -7.53
CA LEU A 14 1.74 27.26 -8.04
C LEU A 14 0.34 27.65 -7.55
N PRO A 15 -0.70 27.50 -8.40
CA PRO A 15 -2.08 27.72 -8.00
C PRO A 15 -2.60 26.56 -7.13
N THR A 16 -3.68 26.81 -6.39
CA THR A 16 -4.36 25.79 -5.56
C THR A 16 -5.25 24.84 -6.38
N SER A 17 -5.52 25.19 -7.64
CA SER A 17 -6.25 24.37 -8.61
C SER A 17 -5.63 24.53 -10.00
N GLN A 18 -5.87 23.55 -10.87
CA GLN A 18 -5.36 23.52 -12.25
C GLN A 18 -6.52 23.18 -13.20
N SER A 19 -6.45 23.66 -14.44
CA SER A 19 -7.44 23.31 -15.48
C SER A 19 -7.31 21.86 -15.92
N ASP A 20 -6.07 21.36 -16.01
CA ASP A 20 -5.77 19.98 -16.39
C ASP A 20 -5.48 19.17 -15.12
N TYR A 21 -6.24 18.09 -14.92
CA TYR A 21 -5.99 17.16 -13.83
C TYR A 21 -4.63 16.47 -14.00
N GLY A 22 -3.92 16.27 -12.89
CA GLY A 22 -2.56 15.73 -12.86
C GLY A 22 -1.43 16.76 -12.93
N ARG A 23 -1.71 18.04 -13.28
CA ARG A 23 -0.73 19.12 -13.11
C ARG A 23 -0.48 19.38 -11.62
N PRO A 24 0.77 19.68 -11.21
CA PRO A 24 1.07 19.97 -9.82
C PRO A 24 0.36 21.26 -9.37
N THR A 25 -0.17 21.22 -8.15
CA THR A 25 -0.79 22.34 -7.44
C THR A 25 0.09 22.78 -6.27
N LYS A 26 -0.24 23.90 -5.63
CA LYS A 26 0.44 24.39 -4.43
C LYS A 26 0.54 23.32 -3.35
N GLN A 27 -0.56 22.65 -3.03
CA GLN A 27 -0.63 21.61 -2.02
C GLN A 27 0.22 20.37 -2.38
N ALA A 28 0.37 20.05 -3.68
CA ALA A 28 1.29 19.00 -4.10
C ALA A 28 2.76 19.39 -3.82
N ALA A 29 3.14 20.65 -4.08
CA ALA A 29 4.47 21.16 -3.76
C ALA A 29 4.72 21.23 -2.25
N GLU A 30 3.76 21.69 -1.45
CA GLU A 30 3.85 21.72 0.02
C GLU A 30 3.96 20.31 0.62
N PHE A 31 3.23 19.34 0.07
CA PHE A 31 3.33 17.94 0.48
C PHE A 31 4.73 17.36 0.23
N LEU A 32 5.30 17.59 -0.96
CA LEU A 32 6.66 17.16 -1.29
C LEU A 32 7.70 17.91 -0.46
N LEU A 33 7.50 19.21 -0.21
CA LEU A 33 8.35 20.03 0.67
C LEU A 33 8.35 19.46 2.09
N ALA A 34 7.19 19.10 2.64
CA ALA A 34 7.08 18.48 3.95
C ALA A 34 7.86 17.16 4.01
N LYS A 35 7.79 16.31 2.97
CA LYS A 35 8.60 15.08 2.90
C LYS A 35 10.10 15.37 2.86
N ALA A 36 10.54 16.37 2.09
CA ALA A 36 11.94 16.74 2.01
C ALA A 36 12.46 17.29 3.35
N VAL A 37 11.68 18.16 4.00
CA VAL A 37 12.00 18.76 5.30
C VAL A 37 12.00 17.69 6.40
N LEU A 38 11.00 16.79 6.45
CA LEU A 38 10.98 15.65 7.38
C LEU A 38 12.23 14.78 7.22
N THR A 39 12.62 14.49 5.97
CA THR A 39 13.83 13.70 5.66
C THR A 39 15.08 14.38 6.16
N ARG A 40 15.20 15.70 5.96
CA ARG A 40 16.31 16.48 6.52
C ARG A 40 16.28 16.46 8.05
N GLY A 41 15.11 16.59 8.66
CA GLY A 41 14.91 16.51 10.11
C GLY A 41 15.49 15.23 10.70
N TRP A 42 15.23 14.07 10.10
CA TRP A 42 15.83 12.79 10.50
C TRP A 42 17.34 12.73 10.26
N LEU A 43 17.81 13.29 9.15
CA LEU A 43 19.24 13.28 8.80
C LEU A 43 20.06 14.14 9.76
N THR A 44 19.53 15.27 10.20
CA THR A 44 20.23 16.28 11.01
C THR A 44 19.74 16.35 12.45
N ASN A 45 18.79 15.49 12.85
CA ASN A 45 18.11 15.51 14.14
C ASN A 45 17.53 16.90 14.50
N SER A 46 16.85 17.54 13.54
CA SER A 46 16.36 18.92 13.67
C SER A 46 14.89 18.97 14.10
N GLN A 47 14.64 19.33 15.36
CA GLN A 47 13.29 19.61 15.88
C GLN A 47 12.57 20.71 15.10
N ALA A 48 13.30 21.73 14.63
CA ALA A 48 12.73 22.80 13.83
C ALA A 48 12.24 22.30 12.46
N ASP A 49 12.94 21.34 11.85
CA ASP A 49 12.48 20.72 10.60
C ASP A 49 11.27 19.82 10.85
N PHE A 50 11.22 19.09 11.96
CA PHE A 50 10.04 18.32 12.34
C PHE A 50 8.82 19.21 12.54
N ALA A 51 8.94 20.29 13.32
CA ALA A 51 7.86 21.26 13.49
C ALA A 51 7.43 21.89 12.16
N ARG A 52 8.38 22.22 11.29
CA ARG A 52 8.08 22.76 9.96
C ARG A 52 7.35 21.76 9.06
N ALA A 53 7.76 20.49 9.06
CA ALA A 53 7.09 19.44 8.30
C ALA A 53 5.66 19.21 8.79
N GLN A 54 5.44 19.27 10.11
CA GLN A 54 4.11 19.21 10.71
C GLN A 54 3.24 20.37 10.20
N THR A 55 3.71 21.62 10.29
CA THR A 55 2.95 22.80 9.83
C THR A 55 2.61 22.75 8.34
N LEU A 56 3.55 22.28 7.50
CA LEU A 56 3.29 22.12 6.07
C LEU A 56 2.19 21.09 5.81
N MET A 57 2.22 19.93 6.49
CA MET A 57 1.16 18.94 6.32
C MET A 57 -0.18 19.39 6.91
N GLU A 58 -0.18 20.12 8.02
CA GLU A 58 -1.39 20.78 8.55
C GLU A 58 -2.00 21.73 7.53
N GLY A 59 -1.17 22.49 6.82
CA GLY A 59 -1.63 23.33 5.71
C GLY A 59 -2.27 22.52 4.59
N VAL A 60 -1.60 21.44 4.15
CA VAL A 60 -2.13 20.52 3.13
C VAL A 60 -3.47 19.91 3.55
N ILE A 61 -3.60 19.52 4.82
CA ILE A 61 -4.80 18.90 5.36
C ILE A 61 -5.98 19.88 5.42
N ASN A 62 -5.74 21.11 5.88
CA ASN A 62 -6.83 22.01 6.27
C ASN A 62 -7.21 23.05 5.21
N ASN A 63 -6.31 23.41 4.29
CA ASN A 63 -6.48 24.65 3.50
C ASN A 63 -6.98 24.44 2.07
N TYR A 64 -7.08 23.20 1.58
CA TYR A 64 -7.28 22.92 0.15
C TYR A 64 -8.52 22.10 -0.19
N GLY A 65 -9.42 21.88 0.79
CA GLY A 65 -10.70 21.19 0.57
C GLY A 65 -10.60 19.69 0.34
N HIS A 66 -9.42 19.09 0.54
CA HIS A 66 -9.28 17.64 0.57
C HIS A 66 -9.96 17.03 1.78
N ARG A 67 -10.50 15.82 1.64
CA ARG A 67 -11.08 15.04 2.75
C ARG A 67 -10.74 13.57 2.61
N LEU A 68 -10.69 12.86 3.74
CA LEU A 68 -10.64 11.40 3.71
C LEU A 68 -11.98 10.90 3.15
N LEU A 69 -11.95 9.87 2.31
CA LEU A 69 -13.17 9.19 1.93
C LEU A 69 -13.72 8.41 3.13
N ASP A 70 -15.04 8.48 3.32
CA ASP A 70 -15.74 7.83 4.44
C ASP A 70 -15.50 6.32 4.42
N ASN A 71 -15.56 5.72 3.22
CA ASN A 71 -15.20 4.34 3.00
C ASN A 71 -13.79 4.26 2.39
N TRP A 72 -12.84 3.66 3.12
CA TRP A 72 -11.46 3.52 2.68
C TRP A 72 -11.34 2.74 1.36
N GLY A 73 -12.23 1.77 1.11
CA GLY A 73 -12.24 0.95 -0.09
C GLY A 73 -12.49 1.73 -1.38
N ASP A 74 -13.19 2.88 -1.29
CA ASP A 74 -13.54 3.71 -2.44
C ASP A 74 -12.31 4.36 -3.10
N LEU A 75 -11.16 4.41 -2.38
CA LEU A 75 -9.87 4.84 -2.94
C LEU A 75 -9.39 3.94 -4.09
N TRP A 76 -9.82 2.69 -4.09
CA TRP A 76 -9.32 1.64 -4.98
C TRP A 76 -10.28 1.33 -6.11
N ASP A 77 -11.46 1.95 -6.11
CA ASP A 77 -12.37 1.89 -7.23
C ASP A 77 -11.72 2.56 -8.45
N ILE A 78 -11.70 1.84 -9.57
CA ILE A 78 -11.10 2.34 -10.81
C ILE A 78 -11.92 3.49 -11.40
N ASP A 79 -13.21 3.58 -11.07
CA ASP A 79 -14.10 4.65 -11.49
C ASP A 79 -14.01 5.88 -10.57
N ASN A 80 -13.32 5.79 -9.43
CA ASN A 80 -13.15 6.85 -8.43
C ASN A 80 -11.70 7.35 -8.29
N GLN A 81 -10.92 7.35 -9.38
CA GLN A 81 -9.50 7.74 -9.33
C GLN A 81 -9.28 9.24 -9.06
N VAL A 82 -10.25 10.08 -9.42
CA VAL A 82 -10.27 11.51 -9.12
C VAL A 82 -11.27 11.73 -7.98
N ASN A 83 -10.75 11.81 -6.77
CA ASN A 83 -11.56 11.95 -5.55
C ASN A 83 -10.90 12.92 -4.56
N ASP A 84 -11.64 13.27 -3.51
CA ASP A 84 -11.25 14.32 -2.58
C ASP A 84 -10.03 13.96 -1.70
N GLU A 85 -9.65 12.68 -1.60
CA GLU A 85 -8.50 12.25 -0.80
C GLU A 85 -7.18 12.32 -1.60
N VAL A 86 -7.25 12.24 -2.94
CA VAL A 86 -6.08 12.30 -3.82
C VAL A 86 -5.62 13.75 -3.99
N ILE A 87 -4.39 14.02 -3.55
CA ILE A 87 -3.77 15.35 -3.66
C ILE A 87 -3.05 15.50 -5.00
N TRP A 88 -2.31 14.47 -5.41
CA TRP A 88 -1.61 14.47 -6.68
C TRP A 88 -1.35 13.03 -7.18
N SER A 89 -1.58 12.81 -8.46
CA SER A 89 -1.37 11.52 -9.14
C SER A 89 -0.82 11.73 -10.55
N VAL A 90 -0.01 10.76 -11.00
CA VAL A 90 0.48 10.68 -12.38
C VAL A 90 -0.54 9.92 -13.22
N GLN A 91 -1.00 10.57 -14.27
CA GLN A 91 -2.12 10.12 -15.10
C GLN A 91 -1.74 8.95 -16.00
N ASN A 92 -2.60 7.94 -16.07
CA ASN A 92 -2.55 6.89 -17.10
C ASN A 92 -3.91 6.81 -17.81
N THR A 93 -3.93 6.23 -19.00
CA THR A 93 -5.17 6.11 -19.79
C THR A 93 -5.27 4.75 -20.48
N THR A 94 -6.46 4.39 -20.95
CA THR A 94 -6.63 3.26 -21.86
C THR A 94 -6.18 3.60 -23.28
N ASP A 95 -6.00 4.88 -23.62
CA ASP A 95 -5.45 5.32 -24.90
C ASP A 95 -3.95 5.03 -25.00
N LEU A 96 -3.61 4.13 -25.91
CA LEU A 96 -2.25 3.65 -26.09
C LEU A 96 -1.33 4.69 -26.73
N ILE A 97 -1.87 5.62 -27.52
CA ILE A 97 -1.10 6.68 -28.16
C ILE A 97 -0.62 7.66 -27.09
N LEU A 98 -1.52 8.05 -26.19
CA LEU A 98 -1.18 8.94 -25.08
C LEU A 98 -0.18 8.28 -24.12
N ASN A 99 -0.34 6.99 -23.80
CA ASN A 99 0.62 6.26 -22.97
C ASN A 99 1.99 6.05 -23.64
N ALA A 100 2.05 5.96 -24.98
CA ALA A 100 3.32 5.77 -25.68
C ALA A 100 4.29 6.95 -25.47
N SER A 101 3.75 8.16 -25.30
CA SER A 101 4.55 9.38 -25.03
C SER A 101 5.17 9.43 -23.63
N LEU A 102 4.64 8.64 -22.67
CA LEU A 102 5.09 8.59 -21.26
C LEU A 102 5.96 7.37 -20.95
N GLY A 103 6.44 6.67 -21.98
CA GLY A 103 7.03 5.34 -21.88
C GLY A 103 5.95 4.29 -22.06
N SER A 104 6.02 3.55 -23.18
CA SER A 104 5.05 2.63 -23.80
C SER A 104 4.42 1.50 -22.95
N SER A 105 4.57 1.56 -21.63
CA SER A 105 4.25 0.50 -20.69
C SER A 105 2.99 0.74 -19.87
N GLY A 106 2.48 1.99 -19.78
CA GLY A 106 1.37 2.35 -18.88
C GLY A 106 1.63 1.94 -17.42
N ASN A 107 0.61 1.94 -16.57
CA ASN A 107 0.74 1.44 -15.21
C ASN A 107 0.62 -0.09 -15.17
N ARG A 108 1.69 -0.78 -14.76
CA ARG A 108 1.76 -2.26 -14.75
C ARG A 108 1.55 -2.88 -13.36
N PHE A 109 1.20 -2.10 -12.35
CA PHE A 109 1.13 -2.60 -10.97
C PHE A 109 0.08 -3.69 -10.77
N HIS A 110 -0.98 -3.70 -11.61
CA HIS A 110 -1.99 -4.77 -11.63
C HIS A 110 -1.38 -6.17 -11.79
N LEU A 111 -0.20 -6.28 -12.41
CA LEU A 111 0.47 -7.56 -12.68
C LEU A 111 1.22 -8.10 -11.45
N TYR A 112 1.70 -7.21 -10.58
CA TYR A 112 2.79 -7.53 -9.65
C TYR A 112 2.28 -8.21 -8.39
N PHE A 113 1.12 -7.79 -7.88
CA PHE A 113 0.58 -8.22 -6.60
C PHE A 113 -0.43 -9.37 -6.68
N LEU A 114 -0.78 -9.81 -7.88
CA LEU A 114 -1.73 -10.90 -8.11
C LEU A 114 -1.10 -12.27 -7.84
N MET A 115 -1.78 -13.08 -7.02
CA MET A 115 -1.51 -14.50 -6.84
C MET A 115 -1.88 -15.33 -8.09
N GLU A 116 -1.45 -16.60 -8.17
CA GLU A 116 -1.74 -17.55 -9.25
C GLU A 116 -3.20 -18.06 -9.23
N TYR A 117 -4.17 -17.14 -9.23
CA TYR A 117 -5.58 -17.52 -9.18
C TYR A 117 -6.03 -18.26 -10.45
N ASP A 118 -5.45 -17.95 -11.61
CA ASP A 118 -5.90 -18.39 -12.94
C ASP A 118 -5.63 -19.87 -13.26
N LYS A 119 -5.11 -20.61 -12.27
CA LYS A 119 -4.84 -22.06 -12.32
C LYS A 119 -5.58 -22.84 -11.23
N LEU A 120 -6.46 -22.17 -10.48
CA LEU A 120 -7.13 -22.76 -9.32
C LEU A 120 -8.59 -23.15 -9.65
N PRO A 121 -9.21 -24.04 -8.84
CA PRO A 121 -10.60 -24.46 -9.01
C PRO A 121 -11.54 -23.27 -9.18
N GLY A 122 -12.47 -23.36 -10.14
CA GLY A 122 -13.45 -22.30 -10.39
C GLY A 122 -12.93 -21.09 -11.17
N MET A 123 -11.62 -21.04 -11.47
CA MET A 123 -10.95 -19.84 -11.98
C MET A 123 -10.29 -20.07 -13.34
N THR A 124 -10.26 -19.01 -14.15
CA THR A 124 -9.48 -18.87 -15.38
C THR A 124 -9.04 -17.42 -15.54
N ARG A 125 -8.05 -17.14 -16.39
CA ARG A 125 -7.58 -15.76 -16.59
C ARG A 125 -8.61 -14.92 -17.34
N ASP A 126 -8.92 -13.75 -16.81
CA ASP A 126 -9.75 -12.73 -17.44
C ASP A 126 -9.19 -11.30 -17.22
N THR A 127 -9.93 -10.30 -17.68
CA THR A 127 -9.60 -8.89 -17.47
C THR A 127 -9.95 -8.45 -16.05
N GLU A 128 -11.11 -8.87 -15.54
CA GLU A 128 -11.65 -8.53 -14.22
C GLU A 128 -10.70 -8.86 -13.06
N ASN A 129 -10.12 -10.05 -13.09
CA ASN A 129 -9.25 -10.53 -12.04
C ASN A 129 -7.76 -10.26 -12.31
N GLY A 130 -7.39 -9.91 -13.54
CA GLY A 130 -6.02 -9.51 -13.87
C GLY A 130 -5.11 -10.63 -14.37
N ARG A 131 -3.87 -10.29 -14.73
CA ARG A 131 -2.84 -11.24 -15.21
C ARG A 131 -1.77 -11.43 -14.13
N PRO A 132 -1.64 -12.62 -13.52
CA PRO A 132 -0.74 -12.81 -12.37
C PRO A 132 0.72 -13.02 -12.78
N TRP A 133 1.59 -12.04 -12.55
CA TRP A 133 3.05 -12.23 -12.62
C TRP A 133 3.65 -12.71 -11.30
N LYS A 134 2.96 -12.51 -10.18
CA LYS A 134 3.34 -12.99 -8.84
C LYS A 134 4.72 -12.48 -8.42
N ARG A 135 4.91 -11.16 -8.47
CA ARG A 135 6.21 -10.50 -8.21
C ARG A 135 6.36 -10.00 -6.78
N ALA A 136 5.26 -9.59 -6.17
CA ALA A 136 5.25 -9.03 -4.83
C ALA A 136 4.07 -9.60 -4.04
N ARG A 137 4.35 -10.14 -2.85
CA ARG A 137 3.34 -10.52 -1.86
C ARG A 137 3.63 -9.83 -0.53
N PRO A 138 2.61 -9.54 0.29
CA PRO A 138 2.85 -9.10 1.66
C PRO A 138 3.63 -10.18 2.44
N THR A 139 4.44 -9.75 3.41
CA THR A 139 5.00 -10.69 4.39
C THR A 139 3.91 -11.11 5.37
N ARG A 140 4.10 -12.24 6.07
CA ARG A 140 3.19 -12.66 7.15
C ARG A 140 2.96 -11.59 8.19
N TRP A 141 4.04 -10.90 8.55
CA TRP A 141 3.96 -9.77 9.46
C TRP A 141 3.06 -8.65 8.92
N ALA A 142 3.23 -8.27 7.64
CA ALA A 142 2.41 -7.21 7.04
C ALA A 142 0.92 -7.57 6.99
N GLU A 143 0.58 -8.85 6.74
CA GLU A 143 -0.80 -9.31 6.84
C GLU A 143 -1.29 -9.31 8.29
N ALA A 144 -0.45 -9.73 9.25
CA ALA A 144 -0.81 -9.84 10.67
C ALA A 144 -1.07 -8.50 11.35
N LEU A 145 -0.64 -7.39 10.73
CA LEU A 145 -0.94 -6.04 11.19
C LEU A 145 -2.44 -5.78 11.32
N TYR A 146 -3.27 -6.35 10.45
CA TYR A 146 -4.72 -6.11 10.46
C TYR A 146 -5.48 -7.01 11.46
N ASN A 147 -4.79 -7.60 12.44
CA ASN A 147 -5.40 -8.39 13.50
C ASN A 147 -5.57 -7.55 14.76
N ASP A 148 -6.82 -7.28 15.11
CA ASP A 148 -7.14 -6.45 16.28
C ASP A 148 -7.11 -7.27 17.59
N ASP A 149 -7.51 -8.55 17.54
CA ASP A 149 -7.44 -9.47 18.69
C ASP A 149 -7.00 -10.88 18.25
N PRO A 150 -5.84 -11.40 18.73
CA PRO A 150 -5.37 -12.74 18.42
C PRO A 150 -6.20 -13.86 19.07
N ALA A 151 -7.01 -13.56 20.09
CA ALA A 151 -7.84 -14.53 20.82
C ALA A 151 -9.23 -14.74 20.19
N VAL A 152 -9.69 -13.83 19.33
CA VAL A 152 -11.03 -13.91 18.73
C VAL A 152 -11.00 -14.74 17.45
N GLU A 153 -11.99 -15.61 17.31
CA GLU A 153 -12.29 -16.29 16.05
C GLU A 153 -12.79 -15.28 15.00
N GLN A 154 -11.89 -14.53 14.36
CA GLN A 154 -12.24 -13.55 13.33
C GLN A 154 -12.68 -14.17 11.98
N THR A 155 -13.97 -14.33 11.75
CA THR A 155 -14.51 -14.62 10.41
C THR A 155 -14.57 -13.34 9.56
N LEU A 156 -15.01 -13.44 8.31
CA LEU A 156 -15.29 -12.25 7.50
C LEU A 156 -16.29 -11.34 8.23
N GLY A 157 -16.01 -10.05 8.30
CA GLY A 157 -16.94 -9.06 8.86
C GLY A 157 -16.83 -8.83 10.36
N THR A 158 -15.89 -9.46 11.07
CA THR A 158 -15.74 -9.31 12.54
C THR A 158 -14.58 -8.40 12.95
N ARG A 159 -13.71 -8.00 12.01
CA ARG A 159 -12.53 -7.15 12.26
C ARG A 159 -12.91 -5.72 12.57
N ALA A 160 -12.24 -5.09 13.52
CA ALA A 160 -12.36 -3.66 13.74
C ALA A 160 -11.66 -2.88 12.62
N ASP A 161 -10.50 -3.32 12.12
CA ASP A 161 -9.85 -2.70 10.95
C ASP A 161 -10.42 -3.24 9.62
N VAL A 162 -11.07 -2.38 8.84
CA VAL A 162 -11.69 -2.74 7.55
C VAL A 162 -10.69 -2.81 6.39
N ARG A 163 -9.48 -2.26 6.54
CA ARG A 163 -8.54 -2.08 5.42
C ARG A 163 -8.04 -3.39 4.84
N TYR A 164 -7.99 -4.47 5.64
CA TYR A 164 -7.68 -5.79 5.10
C TYR A 164 -8.78 -6.24 4.13
N GLU A 165 -10.04 -6.18 4.56
CA GLU A 165 -11.17 -6.65 3.77
C GLU A 165 -11.36 -5.81 2.50
N GLN A 166 -11.09 -4.50 2.59
CA GLN A 166 -11.25 -3.56 1.50
C GLN A 166 -10.01 -3.48 0.59
N GLY A 167 -8.83 -3.83 1.09
CA GLY A 167 -7.54 -3.62 0.41
C GLY A 167 -6.91 -4.89 -0.14
N TYR A 168 -7.43 -6.04 0.26
CA TYR A 168 -6.98 -7.34 -0.22
C TYR A 168 -8.13 -8.12 -0.85
N LYS A 169 -7.88 -8.68 -2.03
CA LYS A 169 -8.68 -9.74 -2.63
C LYS A 169 -8.31 -11.06 -1.99
N HIS A 170 -9.20 -11.53 -1.12
CA HIS A 170 -9.07 -12.76 -0.35
C HIS A 170 -10.28 -13.69 -0.52
N VAL A 171 -11.32 -13.24 -1.23
CA VAL A 171 -12.40 -14.06 -1.78
C VAL A 171 -12.34 -13.94 -3.31
N TRP A 172 -12.40 -15.07 -4.01
CA TRP A 172 -12.40 -15.11 -5.47
C TRP A 172 -13.69 -15.74 -5.95
N LEU A 173 -14.39 -15.02 -6.81
CA LEU A 173 -15.64 -15.47 -7.41
C LEU A 173 -15.36 -16.19 -8.73
N ALA A 174 -16.08 -17.28 -8.95
CA ALA A 174 -15.88 -18.17 -10.07
C ALA A 174 -16.16 -17.47 -11.40
N ASN A 175 -15.23 -17.62 -12.34
CA ASN A 175 -15.43 -17.26 -13.75
C ASN A 175 -15.34 -18.49 -14.68
N ASN A 176 -15.04 -19.65 -14.11
CA ASN A 176 -14.98 -20.94 -14.77
C ASN A 176 -15.68 -21.98 -13.88
N PRO A 177 -17.02 -22.06 -13.85
CA PRO A 177 -17.75 -23.02 -13.01
C PRO A 177 -17.50 -24.47 -13.46
N GLY A 178 -17.69 -25.42 -12.55
CA GLY A 178 -17.48 -26.83 -12.83
C GLY A 178 -17.26 -27.69 -11.57
N THR A 179 -16.96 -28.97 -11.81
CA THR A 179 -16.56 -29.92 -10.76
C THR A 179 -15.04 -30.00 -10.71
N TYR A 180 -14.49 -29.86 -9.50
CA TYR A 180 -13.05 -29.86 -9.27
C TYR A 180 -12.68 -30.79 -8.14
N THR A 181 -11.62 -31.58 -8.32
CA THR A 181 -10.97 -32.28 -7.21
C THR A 181 -10.06 -31.31 -6.47
N VAL A 182 -10.28 -31.16 -5.17
CA VAL A 182 -9.44 -30.34 -4.29
C VAL A 182 -8.78 -31.19 -3.21
N GLY A 183 -7.48 -31.01 -3.05
CA GLY A 183 -6.71 -31.56 -1.94
C GLY A 183 -6.35 -30.46 -0.95
N ASP A 184 -6.59 -30.72 0.33
CA ASP A 184 -6.29 -29.79 1.40
C ASP A 184 -6.06 -30.54 2.74
N ALA A 185 -5.70 -29.85 3.83
CA ALA A 185 -5.46 -30.50 5.13
C ALA A 185 -6.67 -31.27 5.74
N ALA A 186 -7.87 -31.15 5.18
CA ALA A 186 -9.05 -31.94 5.55
C ALA A 186 -9.22 -33.19 4.65
N GLY A 187 -8.37 -33.35 3.63
CA GLY A 187 -8.35 -34.48 2.71
C GLY A 187 -8.61 -34.07 1.25
N THR A 188 -8.78 -35.09 0.40
CA THR A 188 -9.12 -34.91 -1.02
C THR A 188 -10.62 -35.13 -1.21
N ARG A 189 -11.30 -34.21 -1.91
CA ARG A 189 -12.73 -34.30 -2.23
C ARG A 189 -13.05 -33.63 -3.56
N GLU A 190 -14.23 -33.92 -4.11
CA GLU A 190 -14.81 -33.11 -5.16
C GLU A 190 -15.60 -31.93 -4.58
N ILE A 191 -15.50 -30.78 -5.23
CA ILE A 191 -16.36 -29.61 -5.00
C ILE A 191 -17.07 -29.26 -6.30
N VAL A 192 -18.29 -28.75 -6.19
CA VAL A 192 -19.10 -28.30 -7.32
C VAL A 192 -19.35 -26.80 -7.21
N ILE A 193 -18.75 -26.05 -8.13
CA ILE A 193 -18.99 -24.61 -8.29
C ILE A 193 -20.02 -24.46 -9.40
N ALA A 194 -21.27 -24.20 -9.03
CA ALA A 194 -22.40 -24.30 -9.94
C ALA A 194 -22.45 -23.15 -10.96
N ASN A 195 -22.21 -21.93 -10.51
CA ASN A 195 -22.44 -20.72 -11.31
C ASN A 195 -21.23 -19.81 -11.35
N LYS A 196 -21.16 -18.97 -12.40
CA LYS A 196 -20.27 -17.82 -12.39
C LYS A 196 -20.73 -16.86 -11.29
N GLY A 197 -19.79 -16.30 -10.54
CA GLY A 197 -20.09 -15.45 -9.39
C GLY A 197 -20.18 -16.20 -8.06
N ASP A 198 -20.31 -17.54 -8.04
CA ASP A 198 -20.20 -18.31 -6.80
C ASP A 198 -18.79 -18.19 -6.22
N THR A 199 -18.63 -18.32 -4.90
CA THR A 199 -17.29 -18.38 -4.30
C THR A 199 -16.51 -19.56 -4.87
N ALA A 200 -15.33 -19.32 -5.42
CA ALA A 200 -14.42 -20.34 -5.91
C ALA A 200 -13.27 -20.58 -4.91
N LEU A 201 -12.70 -19.49 -4.38
CA LEU A 201 -11.58 -19.54 -3.46
C LEU A 201 -11.81 -18.59 -2.28
N PHE A 202 -11.35 -19.01 -1.10
CA PHE A 202 -11.30 -18.18 0.09
C PHE A 202 -9.93 -18.30 0.76
N LEU A 203 -9.32 -17.16 1.07
CA LEU A 203 -8.00 -17.02 1.68
C LEU A 203 -8.16 -16.28 3.02
N PRO A 204 -8.65 -16.96 4.07
CA PRO A 204 -8.78 -16.37 5.38
C PRO A 204 -7.41 -16.02 5.96
N HIS A 205 -7.33 -14.89 6.64
CA HIS A 205 -6.11 -14.43 7.30
C HIS A 205 -5.65 -15.32 8.49
N ARG A 206 -6.48 -16.26 8.93
CA ARG A 206 -6.18 -17.23 10.00
C ARG A 206 -6.66 -18.63 9.61
N SER A 207 -6.16 -19.64 10.30
CA SER A 207 -6.57 -21.02 10.06
C SER A 207 -8.04 -21.24 10.44
N VAL A 208 -8.70 -22.17 9.75
CA VAL A 208 -10.10 -22.57 9.98
C VAL A 208 -10.16 -24.07 10.26
N THR A 209 -11.22 -24.55 10.90
CA THR A 209 -11.37 -25.98 11.23
C THR A 209 -11.55 -26.82 9.97
N ASN A 210 -11.13 -28.09 10.01
CA ASN A 210 -11.36 -29.03 8.92
C ASN A 210 -12.86 -29.24 8.64
N GLU A 211 -13.69 -29.28 9.68
CA GLU A 211 -15.15 -29.35 9.55
C GLU A 211 -15.70 -28.18 8.73
N PHE A 212 -15.27 -26.94 9.03
CA PHE A 212 -15.68 -25.78 8.26
C PHE A 212 -15.26 -25.91 6.80
N ARG A 213 -14.04 -26.40 6.52
CA ARG A 213 -13.55 -26.59 5.15
C ARG A 213 -14.34 -27.61 4.36
N LEU A 214 -14.70 -28.72 5.01
CA LEU A 214 -15.53 -29.78 4.43
C LEU A 214 -16.97 -29.31 4.17
N SER A 215 -17.46 -28.32 4.93
CA SER A 215 -18.80 -27.75 4.72
C SER A 215 -18.93 -26.87 3.46
N LYS A 216 -17.82 -26.56 2.76
CA LYS A 216 -17.82 -25.62 1.63
C LYS A 216 -17.61 -26.30 0.28
N GLN A 217 -18.30 -25.77 -0.72
CA GLN A 217 -18.16 -26.13 -2.15
C GLN A 217 -17.09 -25.32 -2.89
N TYR A 218 -16.14 -24.74 -2.14
CA TYR A 218 -15.07 -23.90 -2.66
C TYR A 218 -13.76 -24.17 -1.91
N ARG A 219 -12.63 -23.80 -2.50
CA ARG A 219 -11.31 -24.07 -1.91
C ARG A 219 -10.93 -23.00 -0.89
N ILE A 220 -10.62 -23.43 0.34
CA ILE A 220 -10.14 -22.54 1.40
C ILE A 220 -8.64 -22.74 1.62
N TYR A 221 -7.81 -21.74 1.29
CA TYR A 221 -6.38 -21.75 1.62
C TYR A 221 -6.14 -21.06 2.96
N THR A 222 -5.74 -21.82 3.97
CA THR A 222 -5.35 -21.22 5.26
C THR A 222 -3.97 -20.56 5.17
N PRO A 223 -3.61 -19.68 6.12
CA PRO A 223 -2.32 -19.02 6.08
C PRO A 223 -1.17 -19.99 5.91
N ASP A 224 -1.13 -21.12 6.61
CA ASP A 224 -0.03 -22.10 6.48
C ASP A 224 0.17 -22.65 5.05
N GLU A 225 -0.83 -22.52 4.18
CA GLU A 225 -0.75 -22.91 2.76
C GLU A 225 -0.23 -21.79 1.85
N TYR A 226 -0.10 -20.54 2.32
CA TYR A 226 0.36 -19.42 1.47
C TYR A 226 1.85 -19.54 1.14
N ASN A 227 2.15 -19.31 -0.13
CA ASN A 227 3.47 -19.43 -0.73
C ASN A 227 3.64 -18.34 -1.80
N GLU A 228 4.67 -18.44 -2.64
CA GLU A 228 4.99 -17.47 -3.70
C GLU A 228 3.92 -17.41 -4.81
N LYS A 229 2.96 -18.35 -4.81
CA LYS A 229 1.87 -18.46 -5.79
C LYS A 229 0.49 -18.26 -5.20
N ILE A 230 0.29 -18.54 -3.91
CA ILE A 230 -1.02 -18.46 -3.24
C ILE A 230 -0.90 -17.51 -2.05
N TYR A 231 -1.60 -16.39 -2.08
CA TYR A 231 -1.61 -15.37 -1.03
C TYR A 231 -2.72 -14.34 -1.28
N PRO A 232 -3.25 -13.68 -0.23
CA PRO A 232 -4.13 -12.52 -0.37
C PRO A 232 -3.49 -11.45 -1.27
N THR A 233 -4.21 -11.07 -2.33
CA THR A 233 -3.71 -10.12 -3.33
C THR A 233 -4.09 -8.70 -2.94
N LEU A 234 -3.19 -7.72 -3.06
CA LEU A 234 -3.60 -6.31 -2.98
C LEU A 234 -4.53 -5.97 -4.16
N ASN A 235 -5.78 -5.59 -3.87
CA ASN A 235 -6.77 -5.27 -4.91
C ASN A 235 -6.62 -3.82 -5.44
N LYS A 236 -5.87 -2.97 -4.74
CA LYS A 236 -5.58 -1.56 -5.06
C LYS A 236 -5.16 -1.30 -6.51
N PHE A 237 -4.56 -2.31 -7.14
CA PHE A 237 -3.97 -2.18 -8.47
C PHE A 237 -4.76 -2.89 -9.57
N ILE A 238 -5.84 -3.62 -9.26
CA ILE A 238 -6.58 -4.42 -10.25
C ILE A 238 -7.17 -3.51 -11.33
N ASP A 239 -6.85 -3.77 -12.59
CA ASP A 239 -7.33 -2.99 -13.72
C ASP A 239 -8.16 -3.84 -14.70
N PRO A 240 -9.51 -3.77 -14.62
CA PRO A 240 -10.40 -4.47 -15.53
C PRO A 240 -10.59 -3.77 -16.88
N ARG A 241 -10.19 -2.50 -17.04
CA ARG A 241 -10.43 -1.69 -18.25
C ARG A 241 -9.53 -2.05 -19.44
N ARG A 242 -8.64 -3.02 -19.26
CA ARG A 242 -7.75 -3.53 -20.30
C ARG A 242 -8.58 -4.23 -21.39
N ASP A 243 -8.24 -3.96 -22.65
CA ASP A 243 -8.93 -4.53 -23.84
C ASP A 243 -8.94 -6.07 -23.89
N ASN A 244 -7.95 -6.72 -23.31
CA ASN A 244 -7.79 -8.15 -23.32
C ASN A 244 -6.95 -8.65 -22.14
N ARG A 245 -7.20 -9.89 -21.75
CA ARG A 245 -6.57 -10.52 -20.57
C ARG A 245 -5.04 -10.67 -20.65
N GLN A 246 -4.42 -10.54 -21.82
CA GLN A 246 -2.96 -10.61 -21.98
C GLN A 246 -2.29 -9.23 -21.86
N ARG A 247 -3.04 -8.13 -22.03
CA ARG A 247 -2.48 -6.78 -21.98
C ARG A 247 -1.83 -6.49 -20.63
N THR A 248 -0.62 -5.92 -20.70
CA THR A 248 0.20 -5.58 -19.54
C THR A 248 0.12 -4.10 -19.20
N GLN A 249 -0.11 -3.23 -20.19
CA GLN A 249 -0.39 -1.81 -20.01
C GLN A 249 -1.73 -1.62 -19.28
N GLY A 250 -1.69 -1.11 -18.06
CA GLY A 250 -2.87 -0.63 -17.34
C GLY A 250 -3.04 0.87 -17.50
N SER A 251 -4.20 1.32 -17.07
CA SER A 251 -4.77 2.66 -17.16
C SER A 251 -4.94 3.33 -15.80
N ARG A 252 -4.67 2.63 -14.69
CA ARG A 252 -4.74 3.23 -13.36
C ARG A 252 -3.69 4.32 -13.17
N ASP A 253 -4.11 5.44 -12.61
CA ASP A 253 -3.23 6.49 -12.13
C ASP A 253 -2.28 5.99 -11.05
N PHE A 254 -1.13 6.63 -10.97
CA PHE A 254 -0.16 6.41 -9.91
C PHE A 254 -0.27 7.53 -8.90
N ILE A 255 -0.88 7.26 -7.75
CA ILE A 255 -1.04 8.23 -6.66
C ILE A 255 0.34 8.55 -6.07
N ILE A 256 0.69 9.83 -6.04
CA ILE A 256 1.95 10.34 -5.45
C ILE A 256 1.71 10.86 -4.03
N ALA A 257 0.58 11.52 -3.82
CA ALA A 257 0.18 12.14 -2.57
C ALA A 257 -1.32 11.97 -2.35
N ARG A 258 -1.69 11.56 -1.13
CA ARG A 258 -3.07 11.50 -0.67
C ARG A 258 -3.15 11.81 0.81
N LEU A 259 -4.34 12.17 1.28
CA LEU A 259 -4.53 12.71 2.63
C LEU A 259 -4.16 11.71 3.74
N GLY A 260 -4.37 10.40 3.53
CA GLY A 260 -3.90 9.36 4.46
C GLY A 260 -2.39 9.39 4.71
N ASP A 261 -1.57 9.65 3.68
CA ASP A 261 -0.11 9.85 3.84
C ASP A 261 0.19 11.18 4.55
N ALA A 262 -0.57 12.24 4.24
CA ALA A 262 -0.39 13.56 4.87
C ALA A 262 -0.58 13.49 6.39
N TYR A 263 -1.66 12.87 6.87
CA TYR A 263 -1.91 12.69 8.30
C TYR A 263 -0.81 11.89 9.00
N LEU A 264 -0.34 10.80 8.40
CA LEU A 264 0.70 9.98 9.02
C LEU A 264 2.09 10.63 8.94
N ILE A 265 2.36 11.47 7.94
CA ILE A 265 3.55 12.33 7.94
C ILE A 265 3.44 13.41 9.01
N ALA A 266 2.27 14.04 9.17
CA ALA A 266 2.03 15.02 10.23
C ALA A 266 2.18 14.40 11.63
N ALA A 267 1.68 13.17 11.83
CA ALA A 267 1.85 12.41 13.06
C ALA A 267 3.33 12.17 13.39
N GLU A 268 4.08 11.71 12.39
CA GLU A 268 5.50 11.45 12.55
C GLU A 268 6.28 12.73 12.88
N ALA A 269 6.00 13.81 12.14
CA ALA A 269 6.62 15.10 12.34
C ALA A 269 6.30 15.68 13.74
N ALA A 270 5.04 15.60 14.17
CA ALA A 270 4.62 16.05 15.50
C ALA A 270 5.31 15.27 16.62
N LEU A 271 5.38 13.94 16.51
CA LEU A 271 6.06 13.09 17.48
C LEU A 271 7.53 13.50 17.63
N MET A 272 8.22 13.67 16.50
CA MET A 272 9.64 14.01 16.48
C MET A 272 9.92 15.48 16.88
N ALA A 273 8.94 16.35 16.77
CA ALA A 273 8.96 17.71 17.33
C ALA A 273 8.65 17.75 18.84
N GLY A 274 8.36 16.59 19.47
CA GLY A 274 8.04 16.48 20.89
C GLY A 274 6.56 16.70 21.23
N ASN A 275 5.67 16.75 20.24
CA ASN A 275 4.23 16.92 20.44
C ASN A 275 3.48 15.59 20.26
N LYS A 276 3.55 14.75 21.30
CA LYS A 276 2.95 13.40 21.31
C LYS A 276 1.42 13.42 21.26
N ALA A 277 0.79 14.40 21.92
CA ALA A 277 -0.65 14.62 21.87
C ALA A 277 -1.12 14.81 20.41
N LYS A 278 -0.48 15.73 19.68
CA LYS A 278 -0.84 15.98 18.28
C LYS A 278 -0.56 14.79 17.37
N ALA A 279 0.53 14.06 17.60
CA ALA A 279 0.82 12.83 16.87
C ALA A 279 -0.32 11.79 17.04
N THR A 280 -0.82 11.66 18.26
CA THR A 280 -1.92 10.74 18.61
C THR A 280 -3.23 11.17 17.96
N GLU A 281 -3.55 12.46 17.96
CA GLU A 281 -4.72 12.99 17.24
C GLU A 281 -4.68 12.62 15.75
N TYR A 282 -3.55 12.84 15.07
CA TYR A 282 -3.41 12.51 13.64
C TYR A 282 -3.53 11.03 13.34
N VAL A 283 -2.93 10.18 14.18
CA VAL A 283 -3.06 8.72 14.07
C VAL A 283 -4.51 8.30 14.25
N ASN A 284 -5.21 8.82 15.27
CA ASN A 284 -6.59 8.45 15.56
C ASN A 284 -7.55 8.88 14.45
N VAL A 285 -7.29 9.97 13.71
CA VAL A 285 -8.09 10.30 12.52
C VAL A 285 -8.06 9.16 11.49
N ILE A 286 -6.88 8.60 11.21
CA ILE A 286 -6.75 7.48 10.25
C ILE A 286 -7.36 6.21 10.79
N ARG A 287 -7.12 5.90 12.07
CA ARG A 287 -7.65 4.69 12.72
C ARG A 287 -9.16 4.72 12.87
N GLN A 288 -9.74 5.90 13.09
CA GLN A 288 -11.19 6.13 13.17
C GLN A 288 -11.84 5.86 11.82
N ARG A 289 -11.27 6.40 10.73
CA ARG A 289 -11.76 6.13 9.36
C ARG A 289 -11.66 4.64 9.01
N ALA A 290 -10.59 3.99 9.42
CA ALA A 290 -10.36 2.57 9.15
C ALA A 290 -11.19 1.62 10.04
N ALA A 291 -11.90 2.16 11.04
CA ALA A 291 -12.71 1.35 11.92
C ALA A 291 -13.99 0.87 11.23
N ARG A 292 -14.38 -0.37 11.54
CA ARG A 292 -15.69 -0.89 11.21
C ARG A 292 -16.73 -0.07 11.97
N PRO A 293 -17.86 0.30 11.33
CA PRO A 293 -18.96 0.94 12.02
C PRO A 293 -19.37 0.19 13.30
N GLY A 294 -19.40 0.90 14.41
CA GLY A 294 -19.70 0.38 15.74
C GLY A 294 -18.53 -0.28 16.48
N ARG A 295 -17.31 -0.25 15.92
CA ARG A 295 -16.07 -0.78 16.51
C ARG A 295 -14.97 0.28 16.62
N GLU A 296 -15.34 1.55 16.55
CA GLU A 296 -14.41 2.69 16.52
C GLU A 296 -13.55 2.76 17.78
N ALA A 297 -14.15 2.49 18.94
CA ALA A 297 -13.44 2.46 20.22
C ALA A 297 -12.30 1.43 20.26
N ASP A 298 -12.46 0.28 19.58
CA ASP A 298 -11.45 -0.78 19.52
C ASP A 298 -10.23 -0.37 18.70
N MET A 299 -10.39 0.62 17.82
CA MET A 299 -9.31 1.13 16.97
C MET A 299 -8.56 2.28 17.62
N MET A 300 -9.12 3.01 18.59
CA MET A 300 -8.46 4.20 19.14
C MET A 300 -7.22 3.85 19.97
N VAL A 301 -6.21 4.72 19.90
CA VAL A 301 -4.99 4.61 20.71
C VAL A 301 -4.76 5.85 21.58
N THR A 302 -4.04 5.66 22.67
CA THR A 302 -3.66 6.70 23.62
C THR A 302 -2.22 7.16 23.39
N GLU A 303 -1.86 8.31 23.97
CA GLU A 303 -0.53 8.90 23.78
C GLU A 303 0.60 7.95 24.17
N ASP A 304 0.48 7.17 25.24
CA ASP A 304 1.50 6.22 25.69
C ASP A 304 1.79 5.12 24.66
N GLN A 305 0.81 4.77 23.81
CA GLN A 305 0.96 3.75 22.76
C GLN A 305 1.61 4.29 21.47
N VAL A 306 1.59 5.60 21.25
CA VAL A 306 2.09 6.20 20.00
C VAL A 306 3.59 6.48 20.08
N ASP A 307 4.38 5.65 19.42
CA ASP A 307 5.79 5.92 19.16
C ASP A 307 6.10 5.82 17.65
N ILE A 308 7.38 5.98 17.28
CA ILE A 308 7.77 5.92 15.87
C ILE A 308 7.51 4.54 15.27
N ASP A 309 7.63 3.47 16.05
CA ASP A 309 7.41 2.13 15.55
C ASP A 309 5.91 1.87 15.32
N PHE A 310 5.04 2.41 16.17
CA PHE A 310 3.60 2.45 15.99
C PHE A 310 3.22 3.21 14.71
N ILE A 311 3.72 4.43 14.51
CA ILE A 311 3.41 5.24 13.32
C ILE A 311 3.87 4.51 12.05
N LEU A 312 5.04 3.89 12.06
CA LEU A 312 5.52 3.09 10.93
C LEU A 312 4.65 1.85 10.69
N ASP A 313 4.04 1.26 11.70
CA ASP A 313 3.11 0.14 11.55
C ASP A 313 1.76 0.60 11.01
N GLU A 314 1.26 1.76 11.44
CA GLU A 314 0.06 2.38 10.91
C GLU A 314 0.26 2.77 9.43
N ARG A 315 1.42 3.34 9.07
CA ARG A 315 1.80 3.59 7.67
C ARG A 315 1.86 2.30 6.84
N ALA A 316 2.26 1.17 7.43
CA ALA A 316 2.28 -0.11 6.72
C ALA A 316 0.88 -0.65 6.43
N ARG A 317 -0.12 -0.37 7.28
CA ARG A 317 -1.53 -0.69 7.02
C ARG A 317 -2.12 0.25 5.98
N GLU A 318 -1.98 1.55 6.21
CA GLU A 318 -2.61 2.57 5.40
C GLU A 318 -2.07 2.57 3.98
N LEU A 319 -0.74 2.52 3.82
CA LEU A 319 -0.02 2.74 2.55
C LEU A 319 0.51 1.44 1.92
N ALA A 320 -0.09 0.29 2.26
CA ALA A 320 0.34 -1.01 1.76
C ALA A 320 0.40 -1.04 0.23
N GLY A 321 1.58 -1.37 -0.32
CA GLY A 321 1.81 -1.45 -1.77
C GLY A 321 2.05 -0.12 -2.49
N GLU A 322 1.93 1.03 -1.82
CA GLU A 322 1.95 2.36 -2.45
C GLU A 322 3.38 2.93 -2.60
N MET A 323 4.42 2.10 -2.56
CA MET A 323 5.83 2.49 -2.80
C MET A 323 6.46 3.47 -1.78
N HIS A 324 5.85 3.67 -0.61
CA HIS A 324 6.41 4.51 0.46
C HIS A 324 7.39 3.76 1.41
N ARG A 325 7.14 2.46 1.63
CA ARG A 325 7.72 1.72 2.75
C ARG A 325 9.24 1.76 2.85
N TRP A 326 9.95 1.62 1.73
CA TRP A 326 11.42 1.65 1.75
C TRP A 326 11.93 3.02 2.20
N PHE A 327 11.35 4.11 1.70
CA PHE A 327 11.76 5.47 2.06
C PHE A 327 11.50 5.79 3.53
N ASP A 328 10.34 5.39 4.05
CA ASP A 328 9.99 5.59 5.46
C ASP A 328 10.99 4.87 6.39
N LEU A 329 11.27 3.60 6.08
CA LEU A 329 12.20 2.81 6.88
C LEU A 329 13.65 3.26 6.73
N ALA A 330 14.04 3.73 5.54
CA ALA A 330 15.38 4.22 5.29
C ALA A 330 15.65 5.53 6.07
N ARG A 331 14.71 6.47 5.98
CA ARG A 331 14.78 7.77 6.64
C ARG A 331 14.79 7.66 8.17
N THR A 332 13.98 6.77 8.73
CA THR A 332 13.93 6.51 10.20
C THR A 332 15.04 5.58 10.69
N ARG A 333 15.93 5.10 9.81
CA ARG A 333 16.98 4.11 10.11
C ARG A 333 16.45 2.75 10.62
N LYS A 334 15.18 2.44 10.37
CA LYS A 334 14.52 1.20 10.77
C LYS A 334 14.57 0.08 9.73
N LEU A 335 15.08 0.34 8.51
CA LEU A 335 15.09 -0.62 7.41
C LEU A 335 15.74 -1.96 7.76
N VAL A 336 16.99 -1.93 8.22
CA VAL A 336 17.77 -3.15 8.48
C VAL A 336 17.14 -3.95 9.61
N GLU A 337 16.81 -3.28 10.72
CA GLU A 337 16.13 -3.87 11.89
C GLU A 337 14.84 -4.58 11.46
N ARG A 338 13.95 -3.88 10.76
CA ARG A 338 12.63 -4.40 10.40
C ARG A 338 12.68 -5.46 9.30
N VAL A 339 13.61 -5.36 8.35
CA VAL A 339 13.80 -6.42 7.34
C VAL A 339 14.29 -7.70 8.01
N ARG A 340 15.28 -7.62 8.91
CA ARG A 340 15.77 -8.80 9.67
C ARG A 340 14.66 -9.42 10.52
N LYS A 341 13.81 -8.59 11.15
CA LYS A 341 12.75 -9.05 12.05
C LYS A 341 11.52 -9.62 11.32
N TYR A 342 11.11 -9.01 10.22
CA TYR A 342 9.77 -9.24 9.63
C TYR A 342 9.78 -9.77 8.19
N ASN A 343 10.95 -9.96 7.58
CA ASN A 343 11.09 -10.56 6.26
C ASN A 343 12.13 -11.70 6.27
N PRO A 344 11.71 -12.95 6.57
CA PRO A 344 12.64 -14.08 6.68
C PRO A 344 13.37 -14.40 5.38
N GLN A 345 12.81 -14.06 4.21
CA GLN A 345 13.46 -14.29 2.92
C GLN A 345 14.59 -13.28 2.65
N ALA A 346 14.43 -12.03 3.09
CA ALA A 346 15.42 -10.98 2.91
C ALA A 346 16.40 -10.84 4.09
N ALA A 347 16.02 -11.31 5.29
CA ALA A 347 16.81 -11.20 6.51
C ALA A 347 18.27 -11.70 6.39
N PRO A 348 18.56 -12.83 5.72
CA PRO A 348 19.94 -13.30 5.56
C PRO A 348 20.82 -12.40 4.67
N ASN A 349 20.19 -11.58 3.82
CA ASN A 349 20.87 -10.82 2.78
C ASN A 349 20.96 -9.32 3.07
N ILE A 350 20.21 -8.80 4.05
CA ILE A 350 20.21 -7.36 4.37
C ILE A 350 21.45 -6.96 5.18
N GLN A 351 22.22 -6.03 4.62
CA GLN A 351 23.42 -5.44 5.24
C GLN A 351 23.16 -4.00 5.63
N ASP A 352 23.99 -3.47 6.54
CA ASP A 352 23.80 -2.13 7.11
C ASP A 352 23.88 -1.02 6.04
N HIS A 353 24.68 -1.22 4.99
CA HIS A 353 24.83 -0.29 3.87
C HIS A 353 23.64 -0.29 2.89
N HIS A 354 22.72 -1.26 2.96
CA HIS A 354 21.52 -1.33 2.11
C HIS A 354 20.46 -0.25 2.44
N ILE A 355 20.75 0.62 3.41
CA ILE A 355 20.01 1.87 3.65
C ILE A 355 20.12 2.83 2.45
N LEU A 356 21.14 2.67 1.61
CA LEU A 356 21.30 3.30 0.30
C LEU A 356 21.42 2.22 -0.76
N ARG A 357 21.14 2.55 -2.02
CA ARG A 357 21.38 1.68 -3.19
C ARG A 357 22.77 1.95 -3.78
N PRO A 358 23.40 1.00 -4.48
CA PRO A 358 24.64 1.28 -5.19
C PRO A 358 24.40 2.33 -6.28
N ILE A 359 25.37 3.22 -6.46
CA ILE A 359 25.45 4.05 -7.67
C ILE A 359 25.79 3.10 -8.82
N PRO A 360 25.04 3.11 -9.95
CA PRO A 360 25.33 2.22 -11.06
C PRO A 360 26.76 2.40 -11.56
N GLN A 361 27.52 1.30 -11.68
CA GLN A 361 28.94 1.35 -12.07
C GLN A 361 29.14 2.08 -13.40
N THR A 362 28.25 1.84 -14.36
CA THR A 362 28.27 2.51 -15.67
C THR A 362 28.20 4.04 -15.58
N GLN A 363 27.58 4.60 -14.53
CA GLN A 363 27.53 6.05 -14.31
C GLN A 363 28.82 6.57 -13.68
N ILE A 364 29.48 5.80 -12.80
CA ILE A 364 30.80 6.12 -12.22
C ILE A 364 31.86 6.11 -13.33
N ASP A 365 31.82 5.10 -14.20
CA ASP A 365 32.76 4.96 -15.30
C ASP A 365 32.63 6.11 -16.31
N ALA A 366 31.38 6.52 -16.61
CA ALA A 366 31.09 7.60 -17.56
C ALA A 366 31.65 8.98 -17.14
N VAL A 367 31.89 9.18 -15.84
CA VAL A 367 32.46 10.41 -15.26
C VAL A 367 33.93 10.21 -14.86
N ASN A 368 34.61 9.22 -15.45
CA ASN A 368 36.01 8.88 -15.22
C ASN A 368 36.34 8.61 -13.75
N GLY A 369 35.41 8.04 -12.98
CA GLY A 369 35.62 7.70 -11.57
C GLY A 369 35.63 8.89 -10.60
N ASN A 370 35.26 10.10 -11.04
CA ASN A 370 35.27 11.30 -10.20
C ASN A 370 34.25 11.26 -9.04
N TYR A 371 33.27 10.36 -9.11
CA TYR A 371 32.28 10.15 -8.04
C TYR A 371 32.56 8.85 -7.31
N LYS A 372 32.58 8.93 -5.97
CA LYS A 372 32.76 7.75 -5.11
C LYS A 372 31.48 6.96 -5.02
N GLN A 373 31.62 5.64 -4.90
CA GLN A 373 30.53 4.73 -4.56
C GLN A 373 29.99 5.01 -3.15
N ASN A 374 28.72 4.65 -2.91
CA ASN A 374 28.16 4.61 -1.57
C ASN A 374 28.95 3.63 -0.68
N PRO A 375 29.23 3.96 0.60
CA PRO A 375 30.00 3.09 1.47
C PRO A 375 29.41 1.67 1.56
N GLY A 376 30.26 0.65 1.36
CA GLY A 376 29.89 -0.76 1.47
C GLY A 376 29.57 -1.48 0.15
N TYR A 377 29.52 -0.75 -0.98
CA TYR A 377 29.30 -1.31 -2.33
C TYR A 377 30.57 -1.34 -3.19
#